data_AF-A0AA35R5I9-F1
#
_entry.id   AF-A0AA35R5I9-F1
#
_cell.length_a   1.000
_cell.length_b   1.000
_cell.length_c   1.000
_cell.angle_alpha   90.00
_cell.angle_beta   90.00
_cell.angle_gamma   90.00
#
_symmetry.space_group_name_H-M   'P 1'
#
loop_
_entity.id
_entity.type
_entity.pdbx_description
1 polymer ?
#
loop_
_entity_poly.entity_id
_entity_poly.type
_entity_poly.pdbx_seq_one_letter_code
_entity_poly.pdbx_strand_id
1 'polypeptide(L)'
;MCPIQAQTFTVDAILFYAVTSLHNMLLHYEPAKMDVRLAGGLEKMVALLVKDNPKFLAITADCLHILAYGHQDSKLIILASGGPVNLVRIMRLYSYEKLLWTCSRLLKVLSVCPSNKPEIVQAGGMQALSRHLGHRSTRLVHNILHTLRNLSDMATKQDHLDDLLRQLIVLLASNDVTTVTCTAGVLCNLTCNNAKNKTIVCQLHGVQVHMYIQTLHLYI
;
A
#
# COMPACT_ATOMS: atom_id res chain seq x y z
N MET A 1 -19.78 6.11 -51.24
CA MET A 1 -20.21 6.49 -49.88
C MET A 1 -19.75 5.40 -48.94
N CYS A 2 -18.66 5.65 -48.20
CA CYS A 2 -18.13 4.71 -47.22
C CYS A 2 -18.87 4.96 -45.90
N PRO A 3 -19.54 3.98 -45.27
CA PRO A 3 -20.20 4.20 -44.01
C PRO A 3 -19.12 4.37 -42.93
N ILE A 4 -18.94 5.60 -42.47
CA ILE A 4 -18.20 5.89 -41.25
C ILE A 4 -19.00 5.23 -40.12
N GLN A 5 -18.54 4.07 -39.66
CA GLN A 5 -18.97 3.52 -38.38
C GLN A 5 -18.59 4.55 -37.33
N ALA A 6 -19.57 5.32 -36.86
CA ALA A 6 -19.43 6.13 -35.66
C ALA A 6 -19.12 5.16 -34.51
N GLN A 7 -17.84 5.02 -34.16
CA GLN A 7 -17.40 4.24 -33.04
C GLN A 7 -17.92 4.95 -31.80
N THR A 8 -19.08 4.53 -31.30
CA THR A 8 -19.65 5.04 -30.04
C THR A 8 -18.68 4.67 -28.93
N PHE A 9 -17.85 5.63 -28.52
CA PHE A 9 -16.96 5.42 -27.37
C PHE A 9 -17.83 5.15 -26.14
N THR A 10 -17.57 4.03 -25.47
CA THR A 10 -18.20 3.75 -24.19
C THR A 10 -17.68 4.75 -23.15
N VAL A 11 -18.49 5.08 -22.15
CA VAL A 11 -18.09 5.97 -21.04
C VAL A 11 -16.79 5.47 -20.39
N ASP A 12 -16.61 4.16 -20.28
CA ASP A 12 -15.39 3.57 -19.72
C ASP A 12 -14.14 3.78 -20.59
N ALA A 13 -14.27 3.79 -21.92
CA ALA A 13 -13.17 4.12 -22.82
C ALA A 13 -12.74 5.58 -22.65
N ILE A 14 -13.72 6.50 -22.55
CA ILE A 14 -13.46 7.93 -22.33
C ILE A 14 -12.74 8.14 -21.00
N LEU A 15 -13.22 7.50 -19.92
CA LEU A 15 -12.58 7.55 -18.60
C LEU A 15 -11.15 7.02 -18.65
N PHE A 16 -10.92 5.90 -19.34
CA PHE A 16 -9.59 5.32 -19.49
C PHE A 16 -8.62 6.28 -20.18
N TYR A 17 -9.01 6.88 -21.30
CA TYR A 17 -8.16 7.85 -22.01
C TYR A 17 -7.95 9.12 -21.19
N ALA A 18 -8.99 9.65 -20.53
CA ALA A 18 -8.87 10.84 -19.69
C ALA A 18 -7.87 10.64 -18.54
N VAL A 19 -7.97 9.53 -17.80
CA VAL A 19 -7.06 9.21 -16.69
C VAL A 19 -5.64 8.94 -17.21
N THR A 20 -5.50 8.27 -18.36
CA THR A 20 -4.18 8.02 -18.96
C THR A 20 -3.50 9.32 -19.41
N SER A 21 -4.25 10.25 -20.01
CA SER A 21 -3.74 11.57 -20.39
C SER A 21 -3.31 12.38 -19.17
N LEU A 22 -4.12 12.39 -18.09
CA LEU A 22 -3.75 13.02 -16.82
C LEU A 22 -2.49 12.39 -16.24
N HIS A 23 -2.36 11.06 -16.27
CA HIS A 23 -1.17 10.36 -15.79
C HIS A 23 0.10 10.81 -16.52
N ASN A 24 0.05 10.90 -17.86
CA ASN A 24 1.18 11.39 -18.66
C ASN A 24 1.56 12.83 -18.30
N MET A 25 0.57 13.72 -18.12
CA MET A 25 0.82 15.09 -17.69
C MET A 25 1.46 15.14 -16.30
N LEU A 26 0.96 14.35 -15.35
CA LEU A 26 1.52 14.28 -13.99
C LEU A 26 2.95 13.75 -13.93
N LEU A 27 3.35 12.89 -14.87
CA LEU A 27 4.70 12.33 -14.96
C LEU A 27 5.70 13.27 -15.63
N HIS A 28 5.26 14.04 -16.62
CA HIS A 28 6.17 14.75 -17.54
C HIS A 28 6.02 16.27 -17.51
N TYR A 29 5.03 16.81 -16.80
CA TYR A 29 4.79 18.24 -16.70
C TYR A 29 4.46 18.64 -15.25
N GLU A 30 5.48 19.15 -14.53
CA GLU A 30 5.38 19.47 -13.10
C GLU A 30 4.19 20.39 -12.74
N PRO A 31 3.87 21.45 -13.50
CA PRO A 31 2.75 22.33 -13.18
C PRO A 31 1.38 21.62 -13.16
N ALA A 32 1.21 20.52 -13.91
CA ALA A 32 -0.05 19.77 -13.94
C ALA A 32 -0.48 19.28 -12.56
N LYS A 33 0.46 19.03 -11.63
CA LYS A 33 0.11 18.56 -10.28
C LYS A 33 -0.73 19.59 -9.53
N MET A 34 -0.43 20.88 -9.66
CA MET A 34 -1.22 21.92 -9.00
C MET A 34 -2.58 22.09 -9.69
N ASP A 35 -2.60 22.12 -11.02
CA ASP A 35 -3.85 22.25 -11.78
C ASP A 35 -4.84 21.12 -11.48
N VAL A 36 -4.35 19.88 -11.40
CA VAL A 36 -5.18 18.72 -11.05
C VAL A 36 -5.71 18.81 -9.62
N ARG A 37 -4.93 19.35 -8.67
CA ARG A 37 -5.41 19.58 -7.29
C ARG A 37 -6.50 20.63 -7.26
N LEU A 38 -6.30 21.78 -7.92
CA LEU A 38 -7.27 22.87 -7.97
C LEU A 38 -8.57 22.47 -8.68
N ALA A 39 -8.50 21.55 -9.64
CA ALA A 39 -9.67 21.01 -10.34
C ALA A 39 -10.44 19.93 -9.56
N GLY A 40 -10.09 19.64 -8.30
CA GLY A 40 -10.71 18.58 -7.50
C GLY A 40 -10.42 17.17 -8.06
N GLY A 41 -9.24 17.00 -8.66
CA GLY A 41 -8.84 15.76 -9.31
C GLY A 41 -8.65 14.61 -8.32
N LEU A 42 -8.25 14.89 -7.08
CA LEU A 42 -8.03 13.87 -6.05
C LEU A 42 -9.33 13.16 -5.67
N GLU A 43 -10.38 13.92 -5.37
CA GLU A 43 -11.71 13.44 -4.99
C GLU A 43 -12.30 12.59 -6.11
N LYS A 44 -12.21 13.09 -7.35
CA LYS A 44 -12.66 12.38 -8.55
C LYS A 44 -11.89 11.08 -8.77
N MET A 45 -10.57 11.09 -8.60
CA MET A 45 -9.75 9.89 -8.74
C MET A 45 -10.00 8.86 -7.64
N VAL A 46 -10.25 9.29 -6.39
CA VAL A 46 -10.64 8.37 -5.31
C VAL A 46 -12.00 7.74 -5.61
N ALA A 47 -12.97 8.52 -6.10
CA ALA A 47 -14.28 7.99 -6.52
C ALA A 47 -14.17 6.94 -7.65
N LEU A 48 -13.12 6.99 -8.47
CA LEU A 48 -12.86 6.01 -9.53
C LEU A 48 -12.26 4.69 -9.01
N LEU A 49 -11.77 4.63 -7.77
CA LEU A 49 -11.21 3.41 -7.18
C LEU A 49 -12.25 2.30 -6.92
N VAL A 50 -13.54 2.56 -7.12
CA VAL A 50 -14.62 1.57 -7.02
C VAL A 50 -14.82 0.76 -8.30
N LYS A 51 -14.21 1.16 -9.42
CA LYS A 51 -14.27 0.44 -10.69
C LYS A 51 -13.56 -0.92 -10.62
N ASP A 52 -13.78 -1.77 -11.62
CA ASP A 52 -13.30 -3.16 -11.59
C ASP A 52 -12.08 -3.44 -12.48
N ASN A 53 -11.78 -2.58 -13.46
CA ASN A 53 -10.69 -2.84 -14.41
C ASN A 53 -9.32 -2.66 -13.74
N PRO A 54 -8.50 -3.73 -13.55
CA PRO A 54 -7.27 -3.63 -12.78
C PRO A 54 -6.22 -2.72 -13.41
N LYS A 55 -6.19 -2.61 -14.74
CA LYS A 55 -5.25 -1.74 -15.46
C LYS A 55 -5.63 -0.28 -15.26
N PHE A 56 -6.92 0.05 -15.33
CA PHE A 56 -7.45 1.39 -15.05
C PHE A 56 -7.20 1.81 -13.61
N LEU A 57 -7.48 0.92 -12.65
CA LEU A 57 -7.22 1.16 -11.23
C LEU A 57 -5.72 1.42 -10.96
N ALA A 58 -4.83 0.72 -11.66
CA ALA A 58 -3.39 0.89 -11.47
C ALA A 58 -2.93 2.30 -11.88
N ILE A 59 -3.44 2.82 -13.01
CA ILE A 59 -3.15 4.19 -13.46
C ILE A 59 -3.75 5.20 -12.48
N THR A 60 -5.01 5.00 -12.07
CA THR A 60 -5.70 5.87 -11.11
C THR A 60 -4.96 5.96 -9.77
N ALA A 61 -4.53 4.81 -9.22
CA ALA A 61 -3.76 4.76 -7.99
C ALA A 61 -2.37 5.41 -8.12
N ASP A 62 -1.72 5.29 -9.28
CA ASP A 62 -0.42 5.94 -9.52
C ASP A 62 -0.56 7.46 -9.64
N CYS A 63 -1.62 7.99 -10.27
CA CYS A 63 -1.93 9.42 -10.25
C CYS A 63 -2.11 9.95 -8.82
N LEU A 64 -2.88 9.25 -7.99
CA LEU A 64 -3.06 9.60 -6.58
C LEU A 64 -1.73 9.54 -5.81
N HIS A 65 -0.88 8.55 -6.07
CA HIS A 65 0.46 8.47 -5.48
C HIS A 65 1.31 9.69 -5.86
N ILE A 66 1.36 10.07 -7.14
CA ILE A 66 2.14 11.22 -7.62
C ILE A 66 1.67 12.51 -6.93
N LEU A 67 0.36 12.70 -6.79
CA LEU A 67 -0.22 13.89 -6.17
C LEU A 67 -0.05 13.91 -4.64
N ALA A 68 -0.03 12.75 -3.98
CA ALA A 68 0.12 12.64 -2.53
C ALA A 68 1.57 12.68 -2.03
N TYR A 69 2.53 12.31 -2.88
CA TYR A 69 3.94 12.23 -2.49
C TYR A 69 4.45 13.62 -2.10
N GLY A 70 4.93 13.76 -0.85
CA GLY A 70 5.44 15.03 -0.33
C GLY A 70 4.39 16.13 -0.11
N HIS A 71 3.09 15.86 -0.28
CA HIS A 71 2.05 16.90 -0.23
C HIS A 71 0.96 16.58 0.80
N GLN A 72 0.99 17.26 1.95
CA GLN A 72 0.15 16.92 3.10
C GLN A 72 -1.35 17.09 2.83
N ASP A 73 -1.77 18.19 2.20
CA ASP A 73 -3.18 18.45 1.92
C ASP A 73 -3.78 17.41 0.97
N SER A 74 -2.99 16.92 0.02
CA SER A 74 -3.44 15.85 -0.88
C SER A 74 -3.72 14.56 -0.13
N LYS A 75 -2.94 14.24 0.91
CA LYS A 75 -3.20 13.08 1.77
C LYS A 75 -4.49 13.26 2.58
N LEU A 76 -4.79 14.48 3.03
CA LEU A 76 -6.02 14.77 3.77
C LEU A 76 -7.26 14.73 2.88
N ILE A 77 -7.17 15.21 1.64
CA ILE A 77 -8.26 15.11 0.65
C ILE A 77 -8.52 13.64 0.28
N ILE A 78 -7.46 12.84 0.06
CA ILE A 78 -7.59 11.40 -0.19
C ILE A 78 -8.28 10.70 0.99
N LEU A 79 -7.91 11.08 2.22
CA LEU A 79 -8.56 10.58 3.42
C LEU A 79 -10.06 10.93 3.45
N ALA A 80 -10.39 12.21 3.32
CA ALA A 80 -11.78 12.69 3.36
C ALA A 80 -12.66 12.07 2.27
N SER A 81 -12.04 11.65 1.15
CA SER A 81 -12.72 10.97 0.04
C SER A 81 -12.86 9.44 0.22
N GLY A 82 -12.41 8.87 1.34
CA GLY A 82 -12.48 7.43 1.59
C GLY A 82 -11.37 6.62 0.90
N GLY A 83 -10.21 7.23 0.62
CA GLY A 83 -9.06 6.59 -0.01
C GLY A 83 -8.55 5.34 0.73
N PRO A 84 -8.29 5.38 2.06
CA PRO A 84 -7.81 4.23 2.81
C PRO A 84 -8.68 2.97 2.64
N VAL A 85 -10.00 3.10 2.79
CA VAL A 85 -10.95 1.98 2.67
C VAL A 85 -10.90 1.37 1.26
N ASN A 86 -10.93 2.21 0.22
CA ASN A 86 -10.88 1.74 -1.17
C ASN A 86 -9.55 1.04 -1.51
N LEU A 87 -8.43 1.57 -1.05
CA LEU A 87 -7.12 0.97 -1.28
C LEU A 87 -6.98 -0.36 -0.56
N VAL A 88 -7.43 -0.46 0.69
CA VAL A 88 -7.41 -1.71 1.45
C VAL A 88 -8.33 -2.75 0.81
N ARG A 89 -9.50 -2.35 0.30
CA ARG A 89 -10.39 -3.21 -0.50
C ARG A 89 -9.66 -3.76 -1.73
N ILE A 90 -8.98 -2.91 -2.50
CA ILE A 90 -8.22 -3.34 -3.68
C ILE A 90 -7.14 -4.37 -3.29
N MET A 91 -6.38 -4.10 -2.22
CA MET A 91 -5.37 -5.03 -1.71
C MET A 91 -5.96 -6.37 -1.25
N ARG A 92 -7.27 -6.46 -0.95
CA ARG A 92 -7.92 -7.74 -0.61
C ARG A 92 -8.43 -8.51 -1.83
N LEU A 93 -8.90 -7.81 -2.86
CA LEU A 93 -9.69 -8.42 -3.94
C LEU A 93 -8.86 -8.78 -5.18
N TYR A 94 -7.73 -8.12 -5.41
CA TYR A 94 -7.00 -8.25 -6.67
C TYR A 94 -5.67 -8.98 -6.51
N SER A 95 -5.24 -9.63 -7.60
CA SER A 95 -3.94 -10.30 -7.72
C SER A 95 -3.04 -9.70 -8.81
N TYR A 96 -3.53 -8.69 -9.54
CA TYR A 96 -2.75 -8.03 -10.60
C TYR A 96 -1.59 -7.24 -10.00
N GLU A 97 -0.36 -7.74 -10.18
CA GLU A 97 0.84 -7.22 -9.52
C GLU A 97 1.04 -5.71 -9.69
N LYS A 98 0.83 -5.17 -10.90
CA LYS A 98 1.04 -3.74 -11.15
C LYS A 98 0.08 -2.88 -10.30
N LEU A 99 -1.17 -3.31 -10.18
CA LEU A 99 -2.17 -2.65 -9.34
C LEU A 99 -1.80 -2.74 -7.86
N LEU A 100 -1.46 -3.94 -7.38
CA LEU A 100 -1.03 -4.15 -5.98
C LEU A 100 0.19 -3.29 -5.65
N TRP A 101 1.16 -3.22 -6.55
CA TRP A 101 2.34 -2.40 -6.38
C TRP A 101 2.00 -0.90 -6.33
N THR A 102 1.20 -0.37 -7.25
CA THR A 102 0.77 1.04 -7.22
C THR A 102 -0.04 1.39 -5.98
N CYS A 103 -0.96 0.52 -5.56
CA CYS A 103 -1.73 0.71 -4.33
C CYS A 103 -0.84 0.65 -3.09
N SER A 104 0.11 -0.28 -3.02
CA SER A 104 1.07 -0.36 -1.91
C SER A 104 1.95 0.89 -1.80
N ARG A 105 2.35 1.49 -2.94
CA ARG A 105 3.10 2.76 -2.95
C ARG A 105 2.27 3.89 -2.38
N LEU A 106 1.01 4.01 -2.78
CA LEU A 106 0.11 5.03 -2.23
C LEU A 106 -0.13 4.80 -0.73
N LEU A 107 -0.44 3.58 -0.31
CA LEU A 107 -0.59 3.24 1.11
C LEU A 107 0.67 3.56 1.92
N LYS A 108 1.88 3.33 1.36
CA LYS A 108 3.13 3.75 2.00
C LYS A 108 3.19 5.26 2.24
N VAL A 109 2.85 6.07 1.24
CA VAL A 109 2.82 7.54 1.36
C VAL A 109 1.77 8.02 2.37
N LEU A 110 0.63 7.35 2.44
CA LEU A 110 -0.43 7.67 3.39
C LEU A 110 -0.11 7.19 4.82
N SER A 111 0.60 6.08 4.98
CA SER A 111 0.94 5.51 6.29
C SER A 111 1.83 6.40 7.17
N VAL A 112 2.54 7.36 6.59
CA VAL A 112 3.32 8.37 7.34
C VAL A 112 2.50 9.60 7.71
N CYS A 113 1.25 9.72 7.25
CA CYS A 113 0.34 10.81 7.65
C CYS A 113 -0.42 10.39 8.92
N PRO A 114 -0.31 11.14 10.04
CA PRO A 114 -0.97 10.80 11.30
C PRO A 114 -2.48 10.60 11.19
N SER A 115 -3.15 11.34 10.29
CA SER A 115 -4.60 11.22 10.08
C SER A 115 -5.00 10.00 9.24
N ASN A 116 -4.18 9.61 8.25
CA ASN A 116 -4.47 8.45 7.42
C ASN A 116 -4.12 7.13 8.11
N LYS A 117 -3.06 7.13 8.92
CA LYS A 117 -2.56 5.93 9.62
C LYS A 117 -3.66 5.16 10.37
N PRO A 118 -4.46 5.76 11.28
CA PRO A 118 -5.51 5.04 12.00
C PRO A 118 -6.58 4.48 11.06
N GLU A 119 -6.94 5.22 10.02
CA GLU A 119 -7.98 4.83 9.05
C GLU A 119 -7.56 3.65 8.19
N ILE A 120 -6.28 3.59 7.80
CA ILE A 120 -5.71 2.41 7.12
C ILE A 120 -5.74 1.19 8.05
N VAL A 121 -5.39 1.37 9.33
CA VAL A 121 -5.42 0.29 10.32
C VAL A 121 -6.86 -0.19 10.57
N GLN A 122 -7.80 0.72 10.78
CA GLN A 122 -9.22 0.44 11.02
C GLN A 122 -9.89 -0.23 9.82
N ALA A 123 -9.53 0.14 8.59
CA ALA A 123 -9.98 -0.56 7.39
C ALA A 123 -9.45 -2.01 7.30
N GLY A 124 -8.55 -2.41 8.21
CA GLY A 124 -7.87 -3.71 8.24
C GLY A 124 -6.76 -3.81 7.19
N GLY A 125 -5.98 -2.73 7.07
CA GLY A 125 -4.84 -2.63 6.17
C GLY A 125 -3.70 -3.57 6.53
N MET A 126 -3.48 -3.85 7.82
CA MET A 126 -2.45 -4.80 8.27
C MET A 126 -2.68 -6.20 7.68
N GLN A 127 -3.92 -6.69 7.76
CA GLN A 127 -4.34 -8.01 7.28
C GLN A 127 -4.48 -8.05 5.75
N ALA A 128 -4.76 -6.92 5.10
CA ALA A 128 -4.82 -6.86 3.64
C ALA A 128 -3.42 -6.88 3.03
N LEU A 129 -2.49 -6.12 3.60
CA LEU A 129 -1.10 -6.04 3.17
C LEU A 129 -0.37 -7.36 3.42
N SER A 130 -0.60 -8.01 4.56
CA SER A 130 0.09 -9.26 4.93
C SER A 130 -0.14 -10.41 3.94
N ARG A 131 -1.28 -10.43 3.23
CA ARG A 131 -1.60 -11.44 2.21
C ARG A 131 -0.59 -11.52 1.08
N HIS A 132 0.18 -10.45 0.86
CA HIS A 132 1.08 -10.29 -0.28
C HIS A 132 2.55 -10.39 0.10
N LEU A 133 2.88 -10.71 1.35
CA LEU A 133 4.28 -10.86 1.81
C LEU A 133 5.00 -12.04 1.16
N GLY A 134 4.27 -13.08 0.73
CA GLY A 134 4.81 -14.21 -0.03
C GLY A 134 4.85 -14.01 -1.56
N HIS A 135 4.59 -12.80 -2.07
CA HIS A 135 4.53 -12.56 -3.50
C HIS A 135 5.93 -12.52 -4.14
N ARG A 136 6.09 -13.08 -5.36
CA ARG A 136 7.36 -13.10 -6.12
C ARG A 136 7.94 -11.73 -6.51
N SER A 137 7.21 -10.65 -6.24
CA SER A 137 7.59 -9.29 -6.65
C SER A 137 8.25 -8.61 -5.46
N THR A 138 9.58 -8.56 -5.49
CA THR A 138 10.38 -7.95 -4.42
C THR A 138 9.98 -6.50 -4.18
N ARG A 139 9.78 -5.71 -5.26
CA ARG A 139 9.32 -4.31 -5.16
C ARG A 139 7.96 -4.16 -4.47
N LEU A 140 7.06 -5.14 -4.59
CA LEU A 140 5.78 -5.14 -3.92
C LEU A 140 5.97 -5.47 -2.43
N VAL A 141 6.70 -6.54 -2.14
CA VAL A 141 7.01 -6.98 -0.77
C VAL A 141 7.73 -5.88 0.02
N HIS A 142 8.70 -5.19 -0.56
CA HIS A 142 9.39 -4.07 0.09
C HIS A 142 8.44 -2.91 0.42
N ASN A 143 7.57 -2.50 -0.52
CA ASN A 143 6.60 -1.45 -0.23
C ASN A 143 5.60 -1.87 0.85
N ILE A 144 5.17 -3.13 0.85
CA ILE A 144 4.32 -3.68 1.91
C ILE A 144 5.02 -3.62 3.26
N LEU A 145 6.26 -4.10 3.37
CA LEU A 145 7.01 -4.10 4.63
C LEU A 145 7.25 -2.69 5.16
N HIS A 146 7.59 -1.73 4.30
CA HIS A 146 7.70 -0.32 4.70
C HIS A 146 6.36 0.23 5.22
N THR A 147 5.25 -0.11 4.55
CA THR A 147 3.92 0.32 4.97
C THR A 147 3.54 -0.31 6.30
N LEU A 148 3.68 -1.63 6.46
CA LEU A 148 3.43 -2.35 7.70
C LEU A 148 4.24 -1.77 8.87
N ARG A 149 5.51 -1.43 8.64
CA ARG A 149 6.36 -0.80 9.66
C ARG A 149 5.78 0.53 10.11
N ASN A 150 5.37 1.38 9.18
CA ASN A 150 4.78 2.67 9.49
C ASN A 150 3.42 2.58 10.20
N LEU A 151 2.65 1.51 10.00
CA LEU A 151 1.35 1.30 10.63
C LEU A 151 1.44 0.57 11.99
N SER A 152 2.50 -0.21 12.19
CA SER A 152 2.61 -1.20 13.28
C SER A 152 2.56 -0.61 14.69
N ASP A 153 2.99 0.64 14.89
CA ASP A 153 2.89 1.36 16.16
C ASP A 153 1.44 1.61 16.59
N MET A 154 0.53 1.74 15.61
CA MET A 154 -0.92 1.88 15.85
C MET A 154 -1.69 0.57 15.81
N ALA A 155 -1.10 -0.49 15.28
CA ALA A 155 -1.74 -1.79 15.14
C ALA A 155 -1.56 -2.71 16.36
N THR A 156 -1.01 -2.20 17.48
CA THR A 156 -0.71 -3.01 18.68
C THR A 156 -1.93 -3.66 19.31
N LYS A 157 -3.15 -3.18 19.06
CA LYS A 157 -4.40 -3.76 19.56
C LYS A 157 -5.25 -4.42 18.47
N GLN A 158 -4.72 -4.59 17.26
CA GLN A 158 -5.44 -5.24 16.17
C GLN A 158 -5.50 -6.74 16.36
N ASP A 159 -6.67 -7.32 16.11
CA ASP A 159 -6.88 -8.76 16.08
C ASP A 159 -6.52 -9.38 14.72
N HIS A 160 -6.45 -10.71 14.70
CA HIS A 160 -6.19 -11.52 13.50
C HIS A 160 -4.86 -11.17 12.81
N LEU A 161 -3.82 -10.94 13.60
CA LEU A 161 -2.45 -10.70 13.12
C LEU A 161 -1.57 -11.96 13.15
N ASP A 162 -2.11 -13.10 13.56
CA ASP A 162 -1.42 -14.38 13.72
C ASP A 162 -0.67 -14.79 12.44
N ASP A 163 -1.33 -14.70 11.29
CA ASP A 163 -0.73 -15.00 9.98
C ASP A 163 0.33 -13.99 9.55
N LEU A 164 0.17 -12.72 9.94
CA LEU A 164 1.18 -11.69 9.71
C LEU A 164 2.43 -12.01 10.56
N LEU A 165 2.25 -12.28 11.86
CA LEU A 165 3.36 -12.62 12.76
C LEU A 165 4.14 -13.83 12.26
N ARG A 166 3.44 -14.89 11.81
CA ARG A 166 4.09 -16.08 11.23
C ARG A 166 4.92 -15.76 10.00
N GLN A 167 4.37 -14.98 9.06
CA GLN A 167 5.11 -14.57 7.86
C GLN A 167 6.32 -13.69 8.19
N LEU A 168 6.20 -12.79 9.17
CA LEU A 168 7.32 -11.96 9.61
C LEU A 168 8.45 -12.81 10.21
N ILE A 169 8.15 -13.84 11.01
CA ILE A 169 9.19 -14.75 11.52
C ILE A 169 9.93 -15.47 10.39
N VAL A 170 9.23 -15.88 9.33
CA VAL A 170 9.88 -16.48 8.14
C VAL A 170 10.76 -15.45 7.42
N LEU A 171 10.27 -14.21 7.24
CA LEU A 171 10.99 -13.15 6.55
C LEU A 171 12.26 -12.66 7.29
N LEU A 172 12.34 -12.90 8.59
CA LEU A 172 13.56 -12.64 9.36
C LEU A 172 14.75 -13.48 8.85
N ALA A 173 14.51 -14.67 8.30
CA ALA A 173 15.56 -15.51 7.72
C ALA A 173 15.99 -15.09 6.29
N SER A 174 15.51 -13.95 5.79
CA SER A 174 15.90 -13.42 4.48
C SER A 174 17.35 -12.93 4.46
N ASN A 175 18.03 -13.06 3.31
CA ASN A 175 19.35 -12.47 3.08
C ASN A 175 19.28 -10.99 2.67
N ASP A 176 18.09 -10.44 2.44
CA ASP A 176 17.91 -9.03 2.11
C ASP A 176 17.81 -8.17 3.36
N VAL A 177 18.83 -7.34 3.59
CA VAL A 177 18.94 -6.44 4.76
C VAL A 177 17.72 -5.54 4.90
N THR A 178 17.15 -5.06 3.80
CA THR A 178 15.97 -4.18 3.84
C THR A 178 14.76 -4.93 4.38
N THR A 179 14.55 -6.16 3.91
CA THR A 179 13.49 -7.06 4.38
C THR A 179 13.65 -7.36 5.87
N VAL A 180 14.84 -7.78 6.30
CA VAL A 180 15.11 -8.12 7.72
C VAL A 180 14.89 -6.90 8.62
N THR A 181 15.43 -5.73 8.24
CA THR A 181 15.30 -4.49 9.01
C THR A 181 13.84 -4.07 9.17
N CYS A 182 13.05 -4.09 8.09
CA CYS A 182 11.64 -3.74 8.17
C CYS A 182 10.86 -4.76 8.99
N THR A 183 11.13 -6.04 8.80
CA THR A 183 10.46 -7.14 9.51
C THR A 183 10.71 -7.07 11.02
N ALA A 184 11.95 -6.89 11.43
CA ALA A 184 12.32 -6.70 12.84
C ALA A 184 11.62 -5.45 13.44
N GLY A 185 11.57 -4.34 12.69
CA GLY A 185 10.85 -3.14 13.11
C GLY A 185 9.35 -3.35 13.30
N VAL A 186 8.69 -4.09 12.39
CA VAL A 186 7.26 -4.44 12.53
C VAL A 186 7.04 -5.31 13.76
N LEU A 187 7.84 -6.35 13.97
CA LEU A 187 7.73 -7.25 15.12
C LEU A 187 7.97 -6.51 16.44
N CYS A 188 8.95 -5.61 16.49
CA CYS A 188 9.23 -4.77 17.65
C CYS A 188 7.99 -3.97 18.07
N ASN A 189 7.36 -3.28 17.12
CA ASN A 189 6.17 -2.50 17.40
C ASN A 189 4.97 -3.38 17.78
N LEU A 190 4.69 -4.45 17.04
CA LEU A 190 3.53 -5.31 17.28
C LEU A 190 3.62 -6.12 18.59
N THR A 191 4.82 -6.39 19.09
CA THR A 191 5.02 -7.06 20.39
C THR A 191 5.11 -6.08 21.55
N CYS A 192 5.28 -4.78 21.30
CA CYS A 192 5.30 -3.75 22.33
C CYS A 192 3.97 -3.72 23.09
N ASN A 193 4.04 -3.97 24.41
CA ASN A 193 2.89 -4.01 25.31
C ASN A 193 1.71 -4.90 24.85
N ASN A 194 1.98 -5.95 24.06
CA ASN A 194 0.97 -6.91 23.63
C ASN A 194 1.38 -8.34 23.99
N ALA A 195 0.79 -8.88 25.07
CA ALA A 195 1.07 -10.22 25.56
C ALA A 195 0.68 -11.33 24.56
N LYS A 196 -0.46 -11.19 23.87
CA LYS A 196 -0.94 -12.15 22.86
C LYS A 196 0.07 -12.28 21.72
N ASN A 197 0.53 -11.16 21.16
CA ASN A 197 1.51 -11.15 20.08
C ASN A 197 2.87 -11.70 20.53
N LYS A 198 3.31 -11.37 21.77
CA LYS A 198 4.53 -11.96 22.35
C LYS A 198 4.42 -13.49 22.44
N THR A 199 3.30 -14.01 22.94
CA THR A 199 3.08 -15.46 23.04
C THR A 199 3.14 -16.14 21.68
N ILE A 200 2.46 -15.58 20.67
CA ILE A 200 2.49 -16.12 19.30
C ILE A 200 3.91 -16.14 18.75
N VAL A 201 4.66 -15.03 18.88
CA VAL A 201 6.04 -14.95 18.42
C VAL A 201 6.95 -15.98 19.11
N CYS A 202 6.80 -16.18 20.42
CA CYS A 202 7.57 -17.19 21.16
C CYS A 202 7.22 -18.62 20.72
N GLN A 203 5.94 -18.93 20.50
CA GLN A 203 5.48 -20.24 20.02
C GLN A 203 6.01 -20.57 18.62
N LEU A 204 6.27 -19.55 17.81
CA LEU A 204 6.83 -19.67 16.46
C LEU A 204 8.37 -19.66 16.44
N HIS A 205 9.02 -19.88 17.58
CA HIS A 205 10.48 -19.85 17.73
C HIS A 205 11.13 -18.50 17.35
N GLY A 206 10.38 -17.40 17.46
CA GLY A 206 10.86 -16.08 17.06
C GLY A 206 12.04 -15.56 17.89
N VAL A 207 12.22 -16.04 19.12
CA VAL A 207 13.39 -15.69 19.97
C VAL A 207 14.68 -16.26 19.37
N GLN A 208 14.66 -17.53 18.99
CA GLN A 208 15.82 -18.21 18.40
C GLN A 208 16.21 -17.56 17.07
N VAL A 209 15.22 -17.22 16.23
CA VAL A 209 15.45 -16.55 14.94
C VAL A 209 16.07 -15.17 15.15
N HIS A 210 15.60 -14.37 16.11
CA HIS A 210 16.22 -13.08 16.42
C HIS A 210 17.67 -13.22 16.89
N MET A 211 17.96 -14.17 17.78
CA MET A 211 19.31 -14.40 18.29
C MET A 211 20.28 -14.83 17.19
N TYR A 212 19.83 -15.69 16.27
CA TYR A 212 20.62 -16.15 15.13
C TYR A 212 21.04 -15.00 14.21
N ILE A 213 20.12 -14.08 13.91
CA ILE A 213 20.40 -12.91 13.05
C ILE A 213 21.35 -11.93 13.72
N GLN A 214 21.17 -11.68 15.03
CA GLN A 214 22.10 -10.84 15.79
C GLN A 214 23.53 -11.40 15.77
N THR A 215 23.67 -12.72 15.74
CA THR A 215 24.98 -13.38 15.68
C THR A 215 25.60 -13.25 14.29
N LEU A 216 24.84 -13.44 13.21
CA LEU A 216 25.34 -13.28 11.82
C LEU A 216 25.87 -11.87 11.51
N HIS A 217 25.21 -10.82 12.02
CA HIS A 217 25.64 -9.43 11.81
C HIS A 217 26.85 -9.01 12.67
N LEU A 218 27.30 -9.85 13.62
CA LEU A 218 28.55 -9.62 14.37
C LEU A 218 29.79 -10.17 13.64
N TYR A 219 29.61 -10.91 12.54
CA TYR A 219 30.69 -11.56 11.77
C TYR A 219 30.85 -11.01 10.34
N ILE A 220 30.22 -9.87 10.02
CA ILE A 220 30.42 -9.09 8.78
C ILE A 220 30.88 -7.69 9.19
#